data_AF-A0A2H9HYT3-F1
#
_entry.id   AF-A0A2H9HYT3-F1
#
_cell.length_a   1.000
_cell.length_b   1.000
_cell.length_c   1.000
_cell.angle_alpha   90.00
_cell.angle_beta   90.00
_cell.angle_gamma   90.00
#
_symmetry.space_group_name_H-M   'P 1'
#
loop_
_entity.id
_entity.type
_entity.pdbx_description
1 polymer ?
#
loop_
_entity_poly.entity_id
_entity_poly.type
_entity_poly.pdbx_seq_one_letter_code
_entity_poly.pdbx_strand_id
1 'polypeptide(L)'
;MSLHEESLVNLLGNRSRLRILITLWKSREELTVYRICKSTGLKRSVVYRHVRVLIDGGFVERKRYGEIFLFTLNLKSSYGRAFKEFLDKTLGKVDEFDVEG
;
A
#
# COMPACT_ATOMS: atom_id res chain seq x y z
N MET A 1 24.17 -3.78 9.25
CA MET A 1 22.75 -3.42 9.41
C MET A 1 22.16 -4.26 10.53
N SER A 2 21.29 -3.67 11.34
CA SER A 2 20.50 -4.42 12.32
C SER A 2 19.44 -5.29 11.62
N LEU A 3 18.96 -6.34 12.30
CA LEU A 3 17.90 -7.21 11.78
C LEU A 3 16.64 -6.42 11.37
N HIS A 4 16.32 -5.34 12.09
CA HIS A 4 15.19 -4.46 11.79
C HIS A 4 15.39 -3.67 10.49
N GLU A 5 16.60 -3.15 10.25
CA GLU A 5 16.94 -2.44 9.01
C GLU A 5 16.88 -3.38 7.80
N GLU A 6 17.40 -4.60 7.94
CA GLU A 6 17.38 -5.59 6.87
C GLU A 6 15.95 -6.04 6.55
N SER A 7 15.11 -6.24 7.57
CA SER A 7 13.68 -6.51 7.37
C SER A 7 12.98 -5.36 6.64
N LEU A 8 13.30 -4.11 6.96
CA LEU A 8 12.71 -2.95 6.30
C LEU A 8 13.14 -2.85 4.84
N VAL A 9 14.43 -3.02 4.53
CA VAL A 9 14.96 -3.04 3.16
C VAL A 9 14.33 -4.19 2.37
N ASN A 10 14.26 -5.37 2.97
CA ASN A 10 13.60 -6.53 2.39
C ASN A 10 12.09 -6.36 2.26
N LEU A 11 11.46 -5.37 2.89
CA LEU A 11 10.04 -5.06 2.74
C LEU A 11 9.81 -3.98 1.68
N LEU A 12 10.45 -2.83 1.84
CA LEU A 12 10.24 -1.66 0.99
C LEU A 12 11.07 -1.69 -0.29
N GLY A 13 12.18 -2.42 -0.35
CA GLY A 13 13.05 -2.49 -1.53
C GLY A 13 12.45 -3.22 -2.75
N ASN A 14 11.26 -3.80 -2.65
CA ASN A 14 10.62 -4.48 -3.77
C ASN A 14 9.66 -3.56 -4.52
N ARG A 15 9.91 -3.40 -5.82
CA ARG A 15 9.14 -2.55 -6.72
C ARG A 15 7.63 -2.83 -6.71
N SER A 16 7.21 -4.09 -6.68
CA SER A 16 5.78 -4.43 -6.68
C SER A 16 5.09 -4.00 -5.37
N ARG A 17 5.77 -4.15 -4.23
CA ARG A 17 5.26 -3.66 -2.93
C ARG A 17 5.16 -2.15 -2.88
N LEU A 18 6.17 -1.42 -3.33
CA LEU A 18 6.10 0.04 -3.42
C LEU A 18 4.98 0.51 -4.32
N ARG A 19 4.79 -0.12 -5.50
CA ARG A 19 3.68 0.22 -6.40
C ARG A 19 2.32 0.01 -5.72
N ILE A 20 2.13 -1.10 -5.02
CA ILE A 20 0.89 -1.35 -4.26
C ILE A 20 0.70 -0.28 -3.19
N LEU A 21 1.73 0.01 -2.38
CA LEU A 21 1.65 1.02 -1.32
C LEU A 21 1.32 2.42 -1.87
N ILE A 22 1.96 2.84 -2.95
CA ILE A 22 1.69 4.12 -3.62
C ILE A 22 0.26 4.13 -4.20
N THR A 23 -0.19 3.03 -4.80
CA THR A 23 -1.58 2.91 -5.28
C THR A 23 -2.60 3.05 -4.15
N LEU A 24 -2.34 2.44 -3.00
CA LEU A 24 -3.20 2.58 -1.82
C LEU A 24 -3.16 4.00 -1.26
N TRP A 25 -1.98 4.61 -1.20
CA TRP A 25 -1.80 6.00 -0.75
C TRP A 25 -2.54 7.01 -1.63
N LYS A 26 -2.46 6.86 -2.95
CA LYS A 26 -3.19 7.72 -3.91
C LYS A 26 -4.71 7.54 -3.85
N SER A 27 -5.18 6.42 -3.32
CA SER A 27 -6.61 6.15 -3.29
C SER A 27 -7.28 6.87 -2.11
N ARG A 28 -8.38 7.56 -2.40
CA ARG A 28 -9.26 8.16 -1.38
C ARG A 28 -10.18 7.14 -0.70
N GLU A 29 -10.12 5.88 -1.12
CA GLU A 29 -11.03 4.81 -0.73
C GLU A 29 -10.27 3.49 -0.58
N GLU A 30 -10.91 2.52 0.07
CA GLU A 30 -10.32 1.19 0.23
C GLU A 30 -10.44 0.41 -1.07
N LEU A 31 -9.35 -0.26 -1.47
CA LEU A 31 -9.28 -0.92 -2.76
C LEU A 31 -9.47 -2.43 -2.64
N THR A 32 -10.20 -3.01 -3.58
CA THR A 32 -10.19 -4.46 -3.80
C THR A 32 -8.90 -4.91 -4.48
N VAL A 33 -8.58 -6.20 -4.42
CA VAL A 33 -7.46 -6.77 -5.22
C VAL A 33 -7.62 -6.46 -6.71
N TYR A 34 -8.85 -6.47 -7.23
CA TYR A 34 -9.10 -6.13 -8.63
C TYR A 34 -8.67 -4.70 -8.96
N ARG A 35 -9.05 -3.71 -8.13
CA ARG A 35 -8.64 -2.30 -8.33
C ARG A 35 -7.14 -2.13 -8.20
N ILE A 36 -6.50 -2.82 -7.25
CA ILE A 36 -5.04 -2.82 -7.12
C ILE A 36 -4.39 -3.39 -8.38
N CYS A 37 -4.90 -4.52 -8.91
CA CYS A 37 -4.39 -5.09 -10.17
C CYS A 37 -4.54 -4.10 -11.33
N LYS A 38 -5.70 -3.46 -11.47
CA LYS A 38 -5.97 -2.49 -12.53
C LYS A 38 -5.00 -1.30 -12.47
N SER A 39 -4.79 -0.72 -11.28
CA SER A 39 -3.91 0.45 -11.10
C SER A 39 -2.42 0.12 -11.19
N THR A 40 -2.01 -1.09 -10.77
CA THR A 40 -0.60 -1.50 -10.76
C THR A 40 -0.19 -2.33 -11.98
N GLY A 41 -1.12 -2.82 -12.80
CA GLY A 41 -0.83 -3.79 -13.86
C GLY A 41 -0.24 -5.12 -13.36
N LEU A 42 -0.25 -5.38 -12.04
CA LEU A 42 0.26 -6.62 -11.47
C LEU A 42 -0.79 -7.73 -11.59
N LYS A 43 -0.32 -8.97 -11.77
CA LYS A 43 -1.19 -10.15 -11.75
C LYS A 43 -1.80 -10.35 -10.36
N ARG A 44 -3.02 -10.89 -10.32
CA ARG A 44 -3.76 -11.14 -9.07
C ARG A 44 -2.98 -11.95 -8.03
N SER A 45 -2.30 -13.01 -8.45
CA SER A 45 -1.45 -13.84 -7.56
C SER A 45 -0.29 -13.05 -6.95
N VAL A 46 0.34 -12.18 -7.75
CA VAL A 46 1.43 -11.30 -7.32
C VAL A 46 0.92 -10.27 -6.31
N VAL A 47 -0.24 -9.67 -6.55
CA VAL A 47 -0.89 -8.73 -5.61
C VAL A 47 -1.20 -9.43 -4.30
N TYR A 48 -1.85 -10.60 -4.29
CA TYR A 48 -2.15 -11.32 -3.05
C TYR A 48 -0.90 -11.62 -2.22
N ARG A 49 0.16 -12.12 -2.87
CA ARG A 49 1.44 -12.41 -2.20
C ARG A 49 2.02 -11.15 -1.55
N HIS A 50 2.08 -10.04 -2.28
CA HIS A 50 2.70 -8.82 -1.77
C HIS A 50 1.83 -8.11 -0.73
N VAL A 51 0.51 -8.08 -0.91
CA VAL A 51 -0.42 -7.51 0.08
C VAL A 51 -0.34 -8.27 1.40
N ARG A 52 -0.22 -9.60 1.39
CA ARG A 52 -0.01 -10.38 2.63
C ARG A 52 1.25 -9.92 3.36
N VAL A 53 2.39 -9.83 2.67
CA VAL A 53 3.66 -9.36 3.26
C VAL A 53 3.55 -7.93 3.79
N LEU A 54 2.80 -7.05 3.11
CA LEU A 54 2.58 -5.68 3.56
C LEU A 54 1.65 -5.58 4.78
N ILE A 55 0.71 -6.52 4.93
CA ILE A 55 -0.14 -6.65 6.13
C ILE A 55 0.70 -7.13 7.30
N ASP A 56 1.48 -8.19 7.10
CA ASP A 56 2.35 -8.77 8.13
C ASP A 56 3.40 -7.74 8.61
N GLY A 57 3.88 -6.87 7.71
CA GLY A 57 4.77 -5.75 8.03
C GLY A 57 4.07 -4.50 8.57
N GLY A 58 2.75 -4.50 8.74
CA GLY A 58 2.01 -3.40 9.34
C GLY A 58 1.85 -2.14 8.48
N PHE A 59 2.09 -2.21 7.17
CA PHE A 59 1.90 -1.08 6.23
C PHE A 59 0.50 -1.04 5.64
N VAL A 60 -0.17 -2.19 5.52
CA VAL A 60 -1.50 -2.33 4.91
C VAL A 60 -2.45 -2.97 5.91
N GLU A 61 -3.69 -2.50 5.98
CA GLU A 61 -4.76 -3.19 6.69
C GLU A 61 -5.75 -3.83 5.70
N ARG A 62 -6.37 -4.92 6.13
CA ARG A 62 -7.39 -5.64 5.37
C ARG A 62 -8.72 -5.60 6.12
N LYS A 63 -9.78 -5.18 5.44
CA LYS A 63 -11.16 -5.23 5.95
C LYS A 63 -11.98 -6.21 5.13
N ARG A 64 -12.86 -6.95 5.80
CA ARG A 64 -13.79 -7.88 5.16
C ARG A 64 -15.15 -7.20 5.06
N TYR A 65 -15.70 -7.12 3.85
CA TYR A 65 -17.04 -6.62 3.57
C TYR A 65 -17.80 -7.72 2.83
N GLY A 66 -18.60 -8.49 3.57
CA GLY A 66 -19.21 -9.72 3.07
C GLY A 66 -18.16 -10.73 2.59
N GLU A 67 -18.20 -11.06 1.30
CA GLU A 67 -17.26 -11.98 0.65
C GLU A 67 -16.02 -11.27 0.07
N ILE A 68 -15.99 -9.94 0.08
CA ILE A 68 -14.94 -9.14 -0.55
C ILE A 68 -13.95 -8.65 0.53
N PHE A 69 -12.67 -8.61 0.15
CA PHE A 69 -11.63 -7.96 0.94
C PHE A 69 -11.25 -6.61 0.35
N LEU A 70 -11.22 -5.61 1.21
CA LEU A 70 -10.78 -4.24 0.95
C LEU A 70 -9.46 -3.98 1.66
N PHE A 71 -8.60 -3.17 1.03
CA PHE A 71 -7.24 -2.90 1.48
C PHE A 71 -6.97 -1.40 1.47
N THR A 72 -6.27 -0.91 2.49
CA THR A 72 -5.83 0.48 2.61
C THR A 72 -4.52 0.55 3.41
N LEU A 73 -3.87 1.72 3.44
CA LEU A 73 -2.73 1.93 4.34
C LEU A 73 -3.15 1.77 5.80
N ASN A 74 -2.33 1.09 6.59
CA ASN A 74 -2.63 0.86 8.00
C ASN A 74 -2.27 2.09 8.85
N LEU A 75 -3.17 3.06 8.93
CA LEU A 75 -2.96 4.28 9.72
C LEU A 75 -3.04 4.05 11.25
N LYS A 76 -3.43 2.85 11.69
CA LYS A 76 -3.39 2.43 13.10
C LYS A 76 -1.98 2.02 13.52
N SER A 77 -1.17 1.56 12.58
CA SER A 77 0.25 1.21 12.78
C SER A 77 1.17 2.44 12.68
N SER A 78 2.22 2.49 13.49
CA SER A 78 3.27 3.51 13.38
C SER A 78 3.96 3.45 12.01
N TYR A 79 4.18 2.25 11.46
CA TYR A 79 4.79 2.06 10.14
C TYR A 79 3.93 2.64 9.01
N GLY A 80 2.62 2.37 9.02
CA GLY A 80 1.71 2.91 8.00
C GLY A 80 1.58 4.42 8.07
N ARG A 81 1.55 5.01 9.27
CA ARG A 81 1.56 6.48 9.43
C ARG A 81 2.86 7.11 8.95
N ALA A 82 4.00 6.59 9.38
CA ALA A 82 5.32 7.09 8.97
C ALA A 82 5.50 6.99 7.45
N PHE A 83 5.04 5.89 6.83
CA PHE A 83 5.13 5.73 5.40
C PHE A 83 4.19 6.68 4.64
N LYS A 84 2.97 6.91 5.13
CA LYS A 84 2.08 7.94 4.56
C LYS A 84 2.75 9.31 4.60
N GLU A 85 3.30 9.70 5.75
CA GLU A 85 3.98 10.98 5.90
C GLU A 85 5.19 11.10 4.98
N PHE A 86 5.97 10.03 4.83
CA PHE A 86 7.06 9.96 3.86
C PHE A 86 6.56 10.21 2.43
N LEU A 87 5.49 9.55 2.00
CA LEU A 87 4.91 9.76 0.67
C LEU A 87 4.36 11.18 0.49
N ASP A 88 3.62 11.70 1.48
CA ASP A 88 3.08 13.07 1.45
C ASP A 88 4.20 14.11 1.28
N LYS A 89 5.36 13.90 1.94
CA LYS A 89 6.52 14.80 1.85
C LYS A 89 7.36 14.63 0.57
N THR A 90 7.35 13.45 -0.04
CA THR A 90 8.20 13.14 -1.20
C THR A 90 7.49 13.25 -2.54
N LEU A 91 6.19 12.99 -2.58
CA LEU A 91 5.37 13.01 -3.80
C LEU A 91 4.32 14.13 -3.80
N GLY A 92 4.22 14.91 -2.72
CA GLY A 92 3.19 15.93 -2.50
C GLY A 92 1.92 15.35 -1.87
N LYS A 93 1.10 16.19 -1.21
CA LYS A 93 -0.21 15.74 -0.71
C LYS A 93 -1.13 15.44 -1.90
N VAL A 94 -1.96 14.41 -1.80
CA VAL A 94 -3.00 14.06 -2.81
C VAL A 94 -4.20 15.03 -2.78
N ASP A 95 -3.93 16.28 -2.41
CA ASP A 95 -4.88 17.39 -2.42
C ASP A 95 -4.31 18.43 -3.39
N GLU A 96 -4.89 18.47 -4.60
CA GLU A 96 -5.07 19.65 -5.50
C GLU A 96 -4.87 19.42 -7.01
N PHE A 97 -4.42 18.25 -7.50
CA PHE A 97 -4.36 18.01 -8.96
C PHE A 97 -4.90 16.63 -9.33
N ASP A 98 -6.17 16.62 -9.73
CA ASP A 98 -6.70 16.03 -10.96
C ASP A 98 -8.25 16.02 -10.86
N VAL A 99 -8.82 17.18 -11.18
CA VAL A 99 -10.15 17.24 -11.79
C VAL A 99 -9.96 16.74 -13.22
N GLU A 100 -10.92 15.93 -13.69
CA GLU A 100 -11.11 15.42 -15.06
C GLU A 100 -10.51 14.04 -15.41
N GLY A 101 -11.39 13.15 -15.89
CA GLY A 101 -11.10 11.84 -16.46
C GLY A 101 -12.19 10.81 -16.24
#